data_AF-A0A0A2IX47-F1
#
_entry.id   AF-A0A0A2IX47-F1
#
_cell.length_a   1.000
_cell.length_b   1.000
_cell.length_c   1.000
_cell.angle_alpha   90.00
_cell.angle_beta   90.00
_cell.angle_gamma   90.00
#
_symmetry.space_group_name_H-M   'P 1'
#
loop_
_entity.id
_entity.type
_entity.pdbx_description
1 polymer ?
#
loop_
_entity_poly.entity_id
_entity_poly.type
_entity_poly.pdbx_seq_one_letter_code
_entity_poly.pdbx_strand_id
1 'polypeptide(L)'
;MLMIVRSLDLMAEVIENAGGTIFCAGHLMPHAEVAEMVSAFRINVITADSGQILQFALYVASLPEAQRKEIRITKVVYTSEPLMRAQREHVRSVFGDVLICSAFASAESGPWAVMNHAVTNHEDDDSADFIFDTRTIIIEVLSQTVTEPGNIDSHGDIKPLADGEKGVIAATSLQRLRNPLIRYLSGDIGSLHPLPENDIIDPEESQHLKVLRLYGRDQRFSFSWQGEYFNFNTLLRLMQTDEFSLLQWQLILTECSTSIHNLEIRVLRGQSGSHTISDEELVQELTKFFCVYPAIEAYFQVVFVSSFQDFERSKTGNKVMRFVNIRRPLR
;
A
#
# COMPACT_ATOMS: atom_id res chain seq x y z
N MET A 1 -15.70 8.80 -3.43
CA MET A 1 -14.49 8.21 -2.80
C MET A 1 -14.80 6.77 -2.42
N LEU A 2 -13.85 5.82 -2.42
CA LEU A 2 -14.05 4.43 -1.99
C LEU A 2 -12.85 3.98 -1.14
N MET A 3 -12.79 4.38 0.14
CA MET A 3 -11.62 4.11 0.98
C MET A 3 -11.99 3.62 2.38
N ILE A 4 -11.02 2.98 3.04
CA ILE A 4 -11.05 2.71 4.47
C ILE A 4 -11.14 4.05 5.22
N VAL A 5 -11.94 4.10 6.31
CA VAL A 5 -12.41 5.32 6.98
C VAL A 5 -11.32 6.38 7.20
N ARG A 6 -10.12 5.99 7.65
CA ARG A 6 -9.04 6.96 7.90
C ARG A 6 -8.43 7.56 6.63
N SER A 7 -8.25 6.77 5.58
CA SER A 7 -7.76 7.27 4.29
C SER A 7 -8.84 8.08 3.56
N LEU A 8 -10.11 7.71 3.77
CA LEU A 8 -11.27 8.46 3.30
C LEU A 8 -11.30 9.86 3.91
N ASP A 9 -11.25 9.99 5.23
CA ASP A 9 -11.31 11.29 5.90
C ASP A 9 -10.16 12.21 5.46
N LEU A 10 -8.95 11.66 5.41
CA LEU A 10 -7.75 12.42 5.06
C LEU A 10 -7.78 12.93 3.62
N MET A 11 -8.12 12.06 2.67
CA MET A 11 -8.19 12.47 1.26
C MET A 11 -9.40 13.37 0.99
N ALA A 12 -10.49 13.24 1.75
CA ALA A 12 -11.64 14.14 1.63
C ALA A 12 -11.21 15.57 1.97
N GLU A 13 -10.52 15.75 3.09
CA GLU A 13 -10.00 17.04 3.52
C GLU A 13 -9.01 17.62 2.49
N VAL A 14 -8.08 16.81 1.97
CA VAL A 14 -7.12 17.26 0.94
C VAL A 14 -7.83 17.73 -0.33
N ILE A 15 -8.80 16.96 -0.82
CA ILE A 15 -9.51 17.28 -2.07
C ILE A 15 -10.46 18.46 -1.87
N GLU A 16 -11.11 18.59 -0.71
CA GLU A 16 -11.98 19.73 -0.39
C GLU A 16 -11.16 21.02 -0.31
N ASN A 17 -10.00 21.00 0.37
CA ASN A 17 -9.09 22.15 0.42
C ASN A 17 -8.49 22.50 -0.95
N ALA A 18 -8.39 21.52 -1.86
CA ALA A 18 -8.03 21.75 -3.26
C ALA A 18 -9.19 22.30 -4.12
N GLY A 19 -10.37 22.57 -3.52
CA GLY A 19 -11.54 23.13 -4.18
C GLY A 19 -12.50 22.10 -4.79
N GLY A 20 -12.34 20.82 -4.46
CA GLY A 20 -13.23 19.75 -4.90
C GLY A 20 -14.54 19.68 -4.10
N THR A 21 -15.63 19.28 -4.76
CA THR A 21 -16.88 18.90 -4.06
C THR A 21 -16.83 17.41 -3.71
N ILE A 22 -17.04 17.08 -2.44
CA ILE A 22 -16.84 15.72 -1.94
C ILE A 22 -18.14 14.91 -1.93
N PHE A 23 -18.07 13.71 -2.52
CA PHE A 23 -19.06 12.64 -2.34
C PHE A 23 -18.37 11.44 -1.70
N CYS A 24 -18.64 11.24 -0.41
CA CYS A 24 -18.11 10.12 0.35
C CYS A 24 -18.95 8.86 0.09
N ALA A 25 -18.35 7.87 -0.58
CA ALA A 25 -18.82 6.50 -0.52
C ALA A 25 -17.83 5.71 0.36
N GLY A 26 -18.37 4.89 1.27
CA GLY A 26 -17.51 3.99 2.05
C GLY A 26 -16.98 2.87 1.16
N HIS A 27 -15.87 2.23 1.55
CA HIS A 27 -15.36 1.03 0.88
C HIS A 27 -16.35 -0.16 0.84
N LEU A 28 -17.43 -0.10 1.63
CA LEU A 28 -18.50 -1.11 1.64
C LEU A 28 -19.67 -0.77 0.71
N MET A 29 -19.69 0.41 0.09
CA MET A 29 -20.76 0.77 -0.84
C MET A 29 -20.66 -0.09 -2.10
N PRO A 30 -21.74 -0.75 -2.54
CA PRO A 30 -21.72 -1.55 -3.76
C PRO A 30 -21.36 -0.72 -4.99
N HIS A 31 -20.53 -1.27 -5.89
CA HIS A 31 -20.10 -0.58 -7.12
C HIS A 31 -21.26 -0.11 -8.01
N ALA A 32 -22.41 -0.79 -7.94
CA ALA A 32 -23.63 -0.37 -8.62
C ALA A 32 -24.17 0.97 -8.11
N GLU A 33 -24.30 1.12 -6.79
CA GLU A 33 -24.74 2.37 -6.16
C GLU A 33 -23.73 3.50 -6.42
N VAL A 34 -22.43 3.17 -6.42
CA VAL A 34 -21.37 4.12 -6.77
C VAL A 34 -21.54 4.61 -8.22
N ALA A 35 -21.79 3.71 -9.17
CA ALA A 35 -21.98 4.07 -10.57
C ALA A 35 -23.24 4.94 -10.79
N GLU A 36 -24.34 4.63 -10.09
CA GLU A 36 -25.55 5.46 -10.11
C GLU A 36 -25.27 6.87 -9.60
N MET A 37 -24.57 7.00 -8.46
CA MET A 37 -24.17 8.29 -7.91
C MET A 37 -23.25 9.06 -8.87
N VAL A 38 -22.28 8.38 -9.46
CA VAL A 38 -21.34 8.98 -10.43
C VAL A 38 -22.09 9.55 -11.64
N SER A 39 -23.05 8.82 -12.19
CA SER A 39 -23.89 9.29 -13.30
C SER A 39 -24.79 10.46 -12.86
N ALA A 40 -25.54 10.29 -11.76
CA ALA A 40 -26.54 11.25 -11.30
C ALA A 40 -25.93 12.63 -10.97
N PHE A 41 -24.78 12.65 -10.30
CA PHE A 41 -24.11 13.88 -9.89
C PHE A 41 -22.99 14.31 -10.85
N ARG A 42 -22.78 13.59 -11.95
CA ARG A 42 -21.71 13.82 -12.94
C ARG A 42 -20.33 13.93 -12.28
N ILE A 43 -20.04 13.01 -11.36
CA ILE A 43 -18.75 12.95 -10.68
C ILE A 43 -17.68 12.70 -11.73
N ASN A 44 -16.62 13.51 -11.72
CA ASN A 44 -15.54 13.49 -12.70
C ASN A 44 -14.19 13.05 -12.11
N VAL A 45 -14.10 12.89 -10.78
CA VAL A 45 -12.91 12.41 -10.09
C VAL A 45 -13.26 11.26 -9.16
N ILE A 46 -12.52 10.16 -9.26
CA ILE A 46 -12.60 9.06 -8.29
C ILE A 46 -11.31 8.96 -7.50
N THR A 47 -11.44 8.64 -6.22
CA THR A 47 -10.30 8.40 -5.33
C THR A 47 -10.57 7.20 -4.42
N ALA A 48 -9.60 6.29 -4.39
CA ALA A 48 -9.66 5.01 -3.71
C ALA A 48 -8.25 4.39 -3.58
N ASP A 49 -8.10 3.27 -2.88
CA ASP A 49 -6.91 2.44 -3.11
C ASP A 49 -6.94 1.82 -4.52
N SER A 50 -5.79 1.35 -4.99
CA SER A 50 -5.63 0.77 -6.33
C SER A 50 -6.58 -0.40 -6.61
N GLY A 51 -6.88 -1.23 -5.61
CA GLY A 51 -7.80 -2.36 -5.72
C GLY A 51 -9.24 -1.90 -5.97
N GLN A 52 -9.73 -0.95 -5.19
CA GLN A 52 -11.07 -0.36 -5.35
C GLN A 52 -11.23 0.38 -6.68
N ILE A 53 -10.22 1.14 -7.11
CA ILE A 53 -10.21 1.76 -8.45
C ILE A 53 -10.39 0.70 -9.54
N LEU A 54 -9.63 -0.39 -9.45
CA LEU A 54 -9.66 -1.46 -10.45
C LEU A 54 -11.00 -2.20 -10.46
N GLN A 55 -11.53 -2.54 -9.28
CA GLN A 55 -12.83 -3.20 -9.16
C GLN A 55 -13.96 -2.33 -9.71
N PHE A 56 -13.94 -1.03 -9.45
CA PHE A 56 -14.92 -0.09 -10.01
C PHE A 56 -14.78 0.01 -11.53
N ALA A 57 -13.55 0.08 -12.07
CA ALA A 57 -13.31 0.07 -13.51
C ALA A 57 -13.83 -1.21 -14.18
N LEU A 58 -13.60 -2.38 -13.58
CA LEU A 58 -14.12 -3.66 -14.04
C LEU A 58 -15.65 -3.69 -14.04
N TYR A 59 -16.28 -3.15 -12.98
CA TYR A 59 -17.73 -3.02 -12.91
C TYR A 59 -18.26 -2.13 -14.04
N VAL A 60 -17.70 -0.94 -14.23
CA VAL A 60 -18.10 -0.01 -15.31
C VAL A 60 -17.90 -0.62 -16.69
N ALA A 61 -16.82 -1.40 -16.90
CA ALA A 61 -16.58 -2.11 -18.15
C ALA A 61 -17.67 -3.14 -18.47
N SER A 62 -18.29 -3.72 -17.44
CA SER A 62 -19.38 -4.71 -17.57
C SER A 62 -20.76 -4.10 -17.87
N LEU A 63 -20.90 -2.78 -17.71
CA LEU A 63 -22.17 -2.08 -17.92
C LEU A 63 -22.54 -2.00 -19.42
N PRO A 64 -23.85 -1.91 -19.74
CA PRO A 64 -24.29 -1.59 -21.09
C PRO A 64 -23.70 -0.27 -21.58
N GLU A 65 -23.41 -0.18 -22.89
CA GLU A 65 -22.73 0.98 -23.49
C GLU A 65 -23.43 2.33 -23.18
N ALA A 66 -24.77 2.34 -23.13
CA ALA A 66 -25.54 3.52 -22.80
C ALA A 66 -25.22 4.06 -21.38
N GLN A 67 -25.19 3.19 -20.37
CA GLN A 67 -24.87 3.56 -18.99
C GLN A 67 -23.40 3.94 -18.84
N ARG A 68 -22.50 3.19 -19.50
CA ARG A 68 -21.06 3.48 -19.49
C ARG A 68 -20.75 4.89 -20.02
N LYS A 69 -21.48 5.37 -21.03
CA LYS A 69 -21.31 6.73 -21.61
C LYS A 69 -21.73 7.88 -20.67
N GLU A 70 -22.52 7.59 -19.65
CA GLU A 70 -22.90 8.59 -18.65
C GLU A 70 -21.78 8.83 -17.62
N ILE A 71 -20.90 7.84 -17.43
CA ILE A 71 -19.77 7.90 -16.50
C ILE A 71 -18.60 8.61 -17.19
N ARG A 72 -18.29 9.83 -16.73
CA ARG A 72 -17.28 10.72 -17.34
C ARG A 72 -16.16 11.07 -16.35
N ILE A 73 -15.38 10.06 -15.98
CA ILE A 73 -14.22 10.25 -15.10
C ILE A 73 -13.08 10.89 -15.90
N THR A 74 -12.59 12.04 -15.45
CA THR A 74 -11.46 12.76 -16.04
C THR A 74 -10.18 12.63 -15.21
N LYS A 75 -10.30 12.25 -13.93
CA LYS A 75 -9.16 12.04 -13.04
C LYS A 75 -9.37 10.88 -12.08
N VAL A 76 -8.31 10.12 -11.84
CA VAL A 76 -8.22 9.06 -10.83
C VAL A 76 -7.10 9.44 -9.87
N VAL A 77 -7.38 9.44 -8.57
CA VAL A 77 -6.37 9.67 -7.52
C VAL A 77 -6.31 8.46 -6.61
N TYR A 78 -5.25 7.67 -6.70
CA TYR A 78 -5.11 6.46 -5.89
C TYR A 78 -4.08 6.59 -4.77
N THR A 79 -4.14 5.68 -3.80
CA THR A 79 -3.24 5.61 -2.65
C THR A 79 -2.91 4.15 -2.29
N SER A 80 -2.04 3.97 -1.30
CA SER A 80 -1.71 2.73 -0.58
C SER A 80 -0.87 1.73 -1.36
N GLU A 81 -1.21 1.44 -2.62
CA GLU A 81 -0.52 0.46 -3.45
C GLU A 81 -0.22 1.02 -4.85
N PRO A 82 0.89 0.65 -5.49
CA PRO A 82 1.16 1.06 -6.86
C PRO A 82 0.13 0.45 -7.83
N LEU A 83 -0.33 1.26 -8.78
CA LEU A 83 -1.14 0.81 -9.91
C LEU A 83 -0.18 0.41 -11.03
N MET A 84 -0.08 -0.88 -11.37
CA MET A 84 0.82 -1.39 -12.42
C MET A 84 0.39 -0.92 -13.80
N ARG A 85 1.31 -0.92 -14.78
CA ARG A 85 1.01 -0.47 -16.16
C ARG A 85 -0.22 -1.14 -16.76
N ALA A 86 -0.36 -2.46 -16.67
CA ALA A 86 -1.51 -3.17 -17.22
C ALA A 86 -2.84 -2.71 -16.58
N GLN A 87 -2.82 -2.40 -15.28
CA GLN A 87 -3.98 -1.87 -14.57
C GLN A 87 -4.27 -0.42 -14.99
N ARG A 88 -3.25 0.43 -15.14
CA ARG A 88 -3.40 1.80 -15.67
C ARG A 88 -3.98 1.79 -17.08
N GLU A 89 -3.49 0.89 -17.94
CA GLU A 89 -4.01 0.67 -19.30
C GLU A 89 -5.47 0.21 -19.27
N HIS A 90 -5.84 -0.70 -18.36
CA HIS A 90 -7.24 -1.08 -18.18
C HIS A 90 -8.12 0.10 -17.75
N VAL A 91 -7.69 0.87 -16.75
CA VAL A 91 -8.41 2.07 -16.28
C VAL A 91 -8.61 3.08 -17.43
N ARG A 92 -7.56 3.34 -18.22
CA ARG A 92 -7.63 4.19 -19.43
C ARG A 92 -8.55 3.59 -20.51
N SER A 93 -8.60 2.27 -20.67
CA SER A 93 -9.51 1.62 -21.63
C SER A 93 -10.99 1.82 -21.29
N VAL A 94 -11.30 1.96 -19.99
CA VAL A 94 -12.68 2.14 -19.49
C VAL A 94 -13.10 3.61 -19.48
N PHE A 95 -12.24 4.50 -18.99
CA PHE A 95 -12.58 5.92 -18.78
C PHE A 95 -12.04 6.87 -19.87
N GLY A 96 -11.23 6.36 -20.80
CA GLY A 96 -10.60 7.17 -21.86
C GLY A 96 -9.29 7.82 -21.40
N ASP A 97 -9.02 9.02 -21.91
CA ASP A 97 -7.83 9.82 -21.56
C ASP A 97 -7.98 10.44 -20.16
N VAL A 98 -7.82 9.59 -19.15
CA VAL A 98 -7.98 9.92 -17.74
C VAL A 98 -6.63 10.21 -17.12
N LEU A 99 -6.55 11.32 -16.38
CA LEU A 99 -5.35 11.65 -15.62
C LEU A 99 -5.27 10.76 -14.37
N ILE A 100 -4.22 9.95 -14.27
CA ILE A 100 -3.98 9.06 -13.12
C ILE A 100 -2.90 9.69 -12.25
N CYS A 101 -3.26 10.01 -11.02
CA CYS A 101 -2.38 10.56 -9.99
C CYS A 101 -2.36 9.66 -8.76
N SER A 102 -1.35 9.83 -7.91
CA SER A 102 -1.31 9.21 -6.59
C SER A 102 -0.94 10.21 -5.52
N ALA A 103 -1.33 9.94 -4.28
CA ALA A 103 -0.81 10.63 -3.10
C ALA A 103 0.01 9.64 -2.27
N PHE A 104 1.19 10.08 -1.83
CA PHE A 104 1.97 9.33 -0.84
C PHE A 104 1.62 9.84 0.55
N ALA A 105 1.11 8.92 1.36
CA ALA A 105 0.64 9.21 2.70
C ALA A 105 0.81 8.00 3.61
N SER A 106 0.91 8.26 4.91
CA SER A 106 0.76 7.23 5.93
C SER A 106 -0.09 7.74 7.09
N ALA A 107 -0.57 6.84 7.96
CA ALA A 107 -1.29 7.23 9.17
C ALA A 107 -0.42 8.10 10.10
N GLU A 108 0.89 7.86 10.10
CA GLU A 108 1.87 8.58 10.91
C GLU A 108 2.21 9.94 10.32
N SER A 109 2.34 10.05 8.99
CA SER A 109 2.87 11.23 8.31
C SER A 109 1.80 12.15 7.73
N GLY A 110 0.61 11.64 7.42
CA GLY A 110 -0.34 12.32 6.54
C GLY A 110 0.15 12.33 5.08
N PRO A 111 -0.53 13.04 4.18
CA PRO A 111 -0.13 13.16 2.78
C PRO A 111 0.91 14.28 2.65
N TRP A 112 2.02 13.99 1.97
CA TRP A 112 3.10 14.98 1.82
C TRP A 112 3.79 14.95 0.46
N ALA A 113 3.46 13.98 -0.40
CA ALA A 113 3.93 13.95 -1.77
C ALA A 113 2.83 13.47 -2.73
N VAL A 114 2.97 13.85 -4.00
CA VAL A 114 2.01 13.49 -5.06
C VAL A 114 2.73 12.93 -6.28
N MET A 115 2.16 11.89 -6.88
CA MET A 115 2.61 11.35 -8.16
C MET A 115 1.77 11.95 -9.28
N ASN A 116 2.43 12.54 -10.27
CA ASN A 116 1.80 12.99 -11.50
C ASN A 116 2.75 12.77 -12.69
N HIS A 117 2.45 11.77 -13.51
CA HIS A 117 3.27 11.43 -14.68
C HIS A 117 3.36 12.56 -15.71
N ALA A 118 2.37 13.46 -15.76
CA ALA A 118 2.45 14.63 -16.65
C ALA A 118 3.60 15.57 -16.26
N VAL A 119 3.99 15.60 -14.98
CA VAL A 119 5.09 16.42 -14.47
C VAL A 119 6.41 15.66 -14.49
N THR A 120 6.43 14.42 -14.02
CA THR A 120 7.69 13.67 -13.86
C THR A 120 8.15 12.97 -15.15
N ASN A 121 7.23 12.74 -16.09
CA ASN A 121 7.45 11.94 -17.31
C ASN A 121 8.10 10.57 -17.03
N HIS A 122 7.89 10.02 -15.83
CA HIS A 122 8.43 8.73 -15.39
C HIS A 122 7.30 7.73 -15.23
N GLU A 123 7.22 6.76 -16.14
CA GLU A 123 6.33 5.59 -16.02
C GLU A 123 7.19 4.31 -15.94
N ASP A 124 7.19 3.69 -14.77
CA ASP A 124 7.86 2.41 -14.48
C ASP A 124 6.86 1.48 -13.76
N ASP A 125 7.08 0.18 -13.83
CA ASP A 125 6.31 -0.83 -13.11
C ASP A 125 6.94 -1.14 -11.74
N ASP A 126 8.26 -0.99 -11.61
CA ASP A 126 9.01 -1.31 -10.39
C ASP A 126 9.27 -0.08 -9.51
N SER A 127 8.89 1.12 -9.97
CA SER A 127 9.08 2.37 -9.22
C SER A 127 8.02 3.43 -9.53
N ALA A 128 7.86 4.37 -8.60
CA ALA A 128 6.95 5.51 -8.75
C ALA A 128 7.62 6.81 -8.27
N ASP A 129 7.45 7.88 -9.03
CA ASP A 129 8.03 9.19 -8.72
C ASP A 129 7.00 10.09 -8.04
N PHE A 130 7.28 10.45 -6.79
CA PHE A 130 6.47 11.35 -5.99
C PHE A 130 7.16 12.69 -5.82
N ILE A 131 6.45 13.76 -6.14
CA ILE A 131 6.91 15.14 -5.98
C ILE A 131 6.54 15.61 -4.58
N PHE A 132 7.50 16.18 -3.86
CA PHE A 132 7.30 16.76 -2.54
C PHE A 132 7.96 18.13 -2.42
N ASP A 133 7.43 18.94 -1.50
CA ASP A 133 7.93 20.29 -1.21
C ASP A 133 8.89 20.27 -0.01
N THR A 134 10.13 20.69 -0.27
CA THR A 134 11.20 20.74 0.73
C THR A 134 10.96 21.75 1.86
N ARG A 135 10.02 22.69 1.69
CA ARG A 135 9.59 23.64 2.73
C ARG A 135 8.69 22.98 3.78
N THR A 136 8.05 21.85 3.46
CA THR A 136 7.04 21.21 4.32
C THR A 136 7.58 19.93 4.99
N ILE A 137 8.53 19.27 4.34
CA ILE A 137 9.10 18.01 4.81
C ILE A 137 10.57 17.86 4.38
N ILE A 138 11.39 17.35 5.30
CA ILE A 138 12.77 16.93 5.00
C ILE A 138 12.76 15.42 4.77
N ILE A 139 13.23 15.00 3.61
CA ILE A 139 13.40 13.60 3.26
C ILE A 139 14.89 13.29 3.18
N GLU A 140 15.31 12.25 3.89
CA GLU A 140 16.66 11.68 3.83
C GLU A 140 16.56 10.24 3.32
N VAL A 141 17.54 9.81 2.54
CA VAL A 141 17.72 8.41 2.15
C VAL A 141 18.92 7.88 2.90
N LEU A 142 18.74 6.85 3.73
CA LEU A 142 19.78 6.31 4.60
C LEU A 142 20.21 4.92 4.13
N SER A 143 21.41 4.48 4.53
CA SER A 143 21.85 3.11 4.29
C SER A 143 20.85 2.08 4.84
N GLN A 144 20.63 1.00 4.08
CA GLN A 144 19.78 -0.13 4.48
C GLN A 144 20.25 -0.85 5.76
N THR A 145 21.47 -0.60 6.21
CA THR A 145 22.02 -1.14 7.46
C THR A 145 21.52 -0.39 8.70
N VAL A 146 20.84 0.74 8.54
CA VAL A 146 20.33 1.55 9.65
C VAL A 146 19.22 0.84 10.43
N THR A 147 18.51 -0.08 9.77
CA THR A 147 17.43 -0.89 10.38
C THR A 147 17.95 -2.18 11.03
N GLU A 148 19.26 -2.45 10.99
CA GLU A 148 19.84 -3.68 11.55
C GLU A 148 19.96 -3.60 13.09
N PRO A 149 19.66 -4.69 13.82
CA PRO A 149 19.80 -4.74 15.28
C PRO A 149 21.26 -4.51 15.68
N GLY A 150 21.53 -3.44 16.43
CA GLY A 150 22.87 -3.02 16.86
C GLY A 150 23.35 -1.68 16.28
N ASN A 151 22.71 -1.17 15.22
CA ASN A 151 22.96 0.17 14.67
C ASN A 151 21.96 1.24 15.16
N ILE A 152 20.90 0.83 15.86
CA ILE A 152 19.88 1.74 16.39
C ILE A 152 20.40 2.49 17.63
N ASP A 153 21.32 1.89 18.38
CA ASP A 153 21.89 2.44 19.62
C ASP A 153 23.21 3.20 19.42
N SER A 154 23.80 3.12 18.21
CA SER A 154 24.98 3.91 17.88
C SER A 154 24.53 5.29 17.41
N HIS A 155 24.57 6.27 18.32
CA HIS A 155 24.45 7.71 18.06
C HIS A 155 25.54 8.28 17.11
N GLY A 156 26.14 7.46 16.24
CA GLY A 156 27.01 7.94 15.19
C GLY A 156 26.22 8.80 14.21
N ASP A 157 26.88 9.78 13.60
CA ASP A 157 26.34 10.59 12.50
C ASP A 157 25.97 9.66 11.33
N ILE A 158 24.76 9.11 11.35
CA ILE A 158 24.18 8.44 10.19
C ILE A 158 24.02 9.51 9.13
N LYS A 159 24.85 9.49 8.09
CA LYS A 159 24.78 10.45 6.99
C LYS A 159 23.79 9.98 5.92
N PRO A 160 23.00 10.88 5.34
CA PRO A 160 22.22 10.57 4.16
C PRO A 160 23.12 10.14 3.00
N LEU A 161 22.60 9.24 2.18
CA LEU A 161 23.15 8.87 0.89
C LEU A 161 23.00 10.05 -0.09
N ALA A 162 23.79 10.04 -1.16
CA ALA A 162 23.70 11.05 -2.20
C ALA A 162 22.39 10.90 -3.01
N ASP A 163 21.97 11.98 -3.68
CA ASP A 163 20.87 11.93 -4.64
C ASP A 163 21.13 10.82 -5.69
N GLY A 164 20.08 10.07 -6.03
CA GLY A 164 20.12 8.90 -6.91
C GLY A 164 20.44 7.57 -6.22
N GLU A 165 21.06 7.58 -5.03
CA GLU A 165 21.36 6.34 -4.31
C GLU A 165 20.12 5.75 -3.62
N LYS A 166 20.00 4.41 -3.66
CA LYS A 166 18.83 3.68 -3.13
C LYS A 166 19.05 3.30 -1.66
N GLY A 167 18.10 3.66 -0.80
CA GLY A 167 18.18 3.40 0.64
C GLY A 167 16.83 3.48 1.35
N VAL A 168 16.85 3.44 2.68
CA VAL A 168 15.65 3.54 3.52
C VAL A 168 15.25 5.01 3.65
N ILE A 169 13.97 5.30 3.43
CA ILE A 169 13.43 6.67 3.52
C ILE A 169 13.20 7.04 4.99
N ALA A 170 13.84 8.13 5.42
CA ALA A 170 13.56 8.81 6.67
C ALA A 170 12.88 10.16 6.40
N ALA A 171 11.83 10.46 7.16
CA ALA A 171 11.03 11.67 6.98
C ALA A 171 10.98 12.52 8.26
N THR A 172 11.16 13.83 8.11
CA THR A 172 10.97 14.82 9.18
C THR A 172 9.93 15.86 8.73
N SER A 173 8.79 15.90 9.40
CA SER A 173 7.75 16.90 9.10
C SER A 173 8.10 18.25 9.72
N LEU A 174 7.97 19.33 8.94
CA LEU A 174 8.25 20.70 9.39
C LEU A 174 7.00 21.47 9.84
N GLN A 175 5.81 20.91 9.62
CA GLN A 175 4.54 21.61 9.81
C GLN A 175 3.63 20.97 10.86
N ARG A 176 3.91 19.73 11.28
CA ARG A 176 3.05 19.02 12.24
C ARG A 176 3.27 19.51 13.67
N LEU A 177 2.20 20.05 14.25
CA LEU A 177 2.18 20.47 15.66
C LEU A 177 1.87 19.33 16.64
N ARG A 178 1.22 18.26 16.17
CA ARG A 178 0.88 17.07 16.96
C ARG A 178 1.58 15.85 16.39
N ASN A 179 2.17 15.06 17.28
CA ASN A 179 2.97 13.88 16.93
C ASN A 179 3.97 14.20 15.80
N PRO A 180 4.91 15.15 16.03
CA PRO A 180 5.87 15.54 15.01
C PRO A 180 6.73 14.32 14.66
N LEU A 181 6.88 14.08 13.37
CA LEU A 181 7.79 13.06 12.87
C LEU A 181 9.17 13.69 12.75
N ILE A 182 10.12 13.17 13.50
CA ILE A 182 11.53 13.56 13.44
C ILE A 182 12.31 12.34 13.01
N ARG A 183 12.88 12.41 11.81
CA ARG A 183 13.70 11.34 11.21
C ARG A 183 13.04 9.96 11.28
N TYR A 184 11.73 9.93 11.05
CA TYR A 184 10.93 8.72 11.12
C TYR A 184 11.28 7.79 9.95
N LEU A 185 11.69 6.57 10.27
CA LEU A 185 11.95 5.53 9.27
C LEU A 185 10.62 4.94 8.79
N SER A 186 10.30 5.19 7.53
CA SER A 186 9.06 4.71 6.90
C SER A 186 9.05 3.20 6.62
N GLY A 187 10.23 2.58 6.56
CA GLY A 187 10.40 1.21 6.05
C GLY A 187 10.28 1.09 4.53
N ASP A 188 10.04 2.22 3.85
CA ASP A 188 10.04 2.34 2.40
C ASP A 188 11.47 2.52 1.87
N ILE A 189 11.70 1.99 0.67
CA ILE A 189 12.98 2.09 -0.03
C ILE A 189 12.82 3.09 -1.18
N GLY A 190 13.70 4.07 -1.24
CA GLY A 190 13.66 5.12 -2.26
C GLY A 190 15.01 5.71 -2.59
N SER A 191 15.00 6.64 -3.54
CA SER A 191 16.12 7.53 -3.90
C SER A 191 15.59 8.93 -4.20
N LEU A 192 16.42 9.95 -3.96
CA LEU A 192 16.06 11.35 -4.22
C LEU A 192 16.59 11.82 -5.56
N HIS A 193 15.80 12.62 -6.27
CA HIS A 193 16.12 13.15 -7.59
C HIS A 193 15.70 14.62 -7.67
N PRO A 194 16.36 15.42 -8.53
CA PRO A 194 15.84 16.73 -8.91
C PRO A 194 14.49 16.60 -9.61
N LEU A 195 13.66 17.63 -9.52
CA LEU A 195 12.47 17.73 -10.36
C LEU A 195 12.90 17.89 -11.83
N PRO A 196 12.35 17.10 -12.77
CA PRO A 196 12.64 17.28 -14.19
C PRO A 196 12.08 18.62 -14.69
N GLU A 197 12.82 19.26 -15.60
CA GLU A 197 12.36 20.49 -16.25
C GLU A 197 11.05 20.24 -17.02
N ASN A 198 10.06 21.09 -16.76
CA ASN A 198 8.75 21.05 -17.43
C ASN A 198 8.07 22.42 -17.37
N ASP A 199 7.14 22.68 -18.27
CA ASP A 199 6.39 23.94 -18.34
C ASP A 199 5.12 23.96 -17.46
N ILE A 200 4.88 22.91 -16.66
CA ILE A 200 3.67 22.76 -15.85
C ILE A 200 3.81 23.48 -14.52
N ILE A 201 5.03 23.50 -13.96
CA ILE A 201 5.33 24.10 -12.67
C ILE A 201 6.12 25.39 -12.89
N ASP A 202 5.73 26.45 -12.17
CA ASP A 202 6.45 27.73 -12.18
C ASP A 202 7.92 27.53 -11.77
N PRO A 203 8.90 28.06 -12.51
CA PRO A 203 10.31 28.00 -12.15
C PRO A 203 10.64 28.49 -10.72
N GLU A 204 9.89 29.45 -10.19
CA GLU A 204 10.07 29.92 -8.81
C GLU A 204 9.63 28.87 -7.78
N GLU A 205 8.62 28.06 -8.10
CA GLU A 205 8.18 26.96 -7.23
C GLU A 205 9.02 25.70 -7.44
N SER A 206 9.51 25.45 -8.64
CA SER A 206 10.26 24.24 -8.98
C SER A 206 11.53 24.06 -8.14
N GLN A 207 12.16 25.17 -7.71
CA GLN A 207 13.36 25.14 -6.84
C GLN A 207 13.09 24.53 -5.45
N HIS A 208 11.83 24.54 -5.01
CA HIS A 208 11.43 24.00 -3.71
C HIS A 208 10.96 22.54 -3.79
N LEU A 209 10.81 22.00 -5.00
CA LEU A 209 10.29 20.67 -5.23
C LEU A 209 11.41 19.68 -5.54
N LYS A 210 11.29 18.46 -5.00
CA LYS A 210 12.14 17.33 -5.35
C LYS A 210 11.29 16.11 -5.68
N VAL A 211 11.92 15.14 -6.33
CA VAL A 211 11.30 13.85 -6.64
C VAL A 211 11.87 12.79 -5.70
N LEU A 212 10.97 12.09 -5.02
CA LEU A 212 11.25 10.82 -4.36
C LEU A 212 10.84 9.69 -5.30
N ARG A 213 11.82 8.90 -5.76
CA ARG A 213 11.56 7.65 -6.46
C ARG A 213 11.39 6.53 -5.45
N LEU A 214 10.18 6.00 -5.35
CA LEU A 214 9.81 4.90 -4.46
C LEU A 214 9.97 3.56 -5.19
N TYR A 215 10.66 2.59 -4.56
CA TYR A 215 10.85 1.23 -5.09
C TYR A 215 10.09 0.17 -4.29
N GLY A 216 9.10 0.58 -3.50
CA GLY A 216 8.40 -0.26 -2.54
C GLY A 216 9.10 -0.36 -1.19
N ARG A 217 8.72 -1.36 -0.40
CA ARG A 217 9.19 -1.55 0.98
C ARG A 217 10.43 -2.43 1.09
N ASP A 218 11.12 -2.32 2.21
CA ASP A 218 12.13 -3.30 2.58
C ASP A 218 11.46 -4.66 2.87
N GLN A 219 11.48 -5.54 1.86
CA GLN A 219 10.91 -6.88 1.92
C GLN A 219 11.63 -7.79 2.93
N ARG A 220 12.79 -7.39 3.45
CA ARG A 220 13.49 -8.16 4.50
C ARG A 220 12.73 -8.13 5.82
N PHE A 221 11.93 -7.09 6.06
CA PHE A 221 11.29 -6.84 7.35
C PHE A 221 9.77 -6.67 7.30
N SER A 222 9.16 -6.73 6.11
CA SER A 222 7.72 -6.51 5.97
C SER A 222 7.12 -7.03 4.66
N PHE A 223 5.79 -7.05 4.60
CA PHE A 223 5.00 -7.28 3.39
C PHE A 223 3.69 -6.46 3.44
N SER A 224 3.01 -6.35 2.30
CA SER A 224 1.69 -5.71 2.19
C SER A 224 0.67 -6.70 1.64
N TRP A 225 -0.58 -6.58 2.06
CA TRP A 225 -1.68 -7.41 1.58
C TRP A 225 -2.98 -6.60 1.60
N GLN A 226 -3.64 -6.49 0.43
CA GLN A 226 -4.93 -5.77 0.26
C GLN A 226 -4.91 -4.33 0.77
N GLY A 227 -3.83 -3.59 0.49
CA GLY A 227 -3.64 -2.20 0.90
C GLY A 227 -3.11 -1.99 2.32
N GLU A 228 -3.04 -3.05 3.12
CA GLU A 228 -2.58 -3.00 4.51
C GLU A 228 -1.12 -3.45 4.66
N TYR A 229 -0.43 -2.86 5.62
CA TYR A 229 1.00 -3.09 5.89
C TYR A 229 1.22 -3.98 7.11
N PHE A 230 2.09 -4.98 6.97
CA PHE A 230 2.44 -5.91 8.04
C PHE A 230 3.95 -5.99 8.26
N ASN A 231 4.38 -5.60 9.46
CA ASN A 231 5.77 -5.72 9.90
C ASN A 231 6.05 -7.12 10.47
N PHE A 232 7.13 -7.78 10.02
CA PHE A 232 7.46 -9.14 10.45
C PHE A 232 7.76 -9.26 11.96
N ASN A 233 8.30 -8.22 12.61
CA ASN A 233 8.56 -8.27 14.06
C ASN A 233 7.27 -8.14 14.88
N THR A 234 6.31 -7.34 14.42
CA THR A 234 4.99 -7.26 15.05
C THR A 234 4.24 -8.57 14.89
N LEU A 235 4.24 -9.14 13.68
CA LEU A 235 3.67 -10.46 13.44
C LEU A 235 4.38 -11.54 14.26
N LEU A 236 5.71 -11.53 14.33
CA LEU A 236 6.44 -12.52 15.11
C LEU A 236 6.02 -12.49 16.58
N ARG A 237 5.87 -11.29 17.17
CA ARG A 237 5.37 -11.12 18.53
C ARG A 237 3.95 -11.65 18.69
N LEU A 238 3.06 -11.37 17.74
CA LEU A 238 1.70 -11.94 17.73
C LEU A 238 1.73 -13.47 17.70
N MET A 239 2.49 -14.06 16.78
CA MET A 239 2.56 -15.52 16.60
C MET A 239 3.29 -16.23 17.76
N GLN A 240 3.98 -15.48 18.62
CA GLN A 240 4.62 -15.97 19.85
C GLN A 240 3.73 -15.85 21.09
N THR A 241 2.47 -15.42 20.93
CA THR A 241 1.48 -15.39 21.99
C THR A 241 1.24 -16.81 22.53
N ASP A 242 1.44 -17.01 23.83
CA ASP A 242 1.41 -18.34 24.45
C ASP A 242 0.04 -19.02 24.26
N GLU A 243 -1.04 -18.24 24.31
CA GLU A 243 -2.41 -18.71 24.12
C GLU A 243 -2.64 -19.34 22.74
N PHE A 244 -1.88 -18.94 21.72
CA PHE A 244 -2.01 -19.50 20.37
C PHE A 244 -1.45 -20.93 20.28
N SER A 245 -0.52 -21.31 21.17
CA SER A 245 0.11 -22.64 21.21
C SER A 245 0.65 -23.07 19.84
N LEU A 246 1.37 -22.19 19.15
CA LEU A 246 1.96 -22.47 17.83
C LEU A 246 3.32 -23.14 17.98
N LEU A 247 3.47 -24.34 17.41
CA LEU A 247 4.77 -25.01 17.28
C LEU A 247 5.55 -24.51 16.07
N GLN A 248 4.83 -24.22 14.98
CA GLN A 248 5.40 -23.66 13.75
C GLN A 248 4.34 -22.89 12.98
N TRP A 249 4.75 -21.89 12.23
CA TRP A 249 3.87 -21.16 11.32
C TRP A 249 4.60 -20.67 10.06
N GLN A 250 3.82 -20.36 9.04
CA GLN A 250 4.31 -19.81 7.78
C GLN A 250 3.23 -18.95 7.13
N LEU A 251 3.64 -17.81 6.59
CA LEU A 251 2.85 -17.00 5.68
C LEU A 251 3.20 -17.34 4.24
N ILE A 252 2.16 -17.47 3.41
CA ILE A 252 2.27 -17.66 1.98
C ILE A 252 1.43 -16.57 1.31
N LEU A 253 2.11 -15.66 0.64
CA LEU A 253 1.49 -14.67 -0.21
C LEU A 253 1.51 -15.21 -1.65
N THR A 254 0.33 -15.46 -2.23
CA THR A 254 0.22 -15.91 -3.62
C THR A 254 -0.31 -14.79 -4.50
N GLU A 255 0.50 -14.37 -5.47
CA GLU A 255 0.10 -13.39 -6.49
C GLU A 255 -0.66 -14.11 -7.61
N CYS A 256 -1.95 -13.78 -7.75
CA CYS A 256 -2.77 -14.20 -8.89
C CYS A 256 -2.62 -13.19 -10.04
N SER A 257 -2.94 -13.63 -11.25
CA SER A 257 -2.79 -12.87 -12.50
C SER A 257 -3.52 -11.53 -12.54
N THR A 258 -4.45 -11.28 -11.62
CA THR A 258 -5.21 -10.03 -11.48
C THR A 258 -4.64 -9.08 -10.42
N SER A 259 -3.40 -9.32 -9.94
CA SER A 259 -2.78 -8.55 -8.84
C SER A 259 -3.50 -8.66 -7.50
N ILE A 260 -4.44 -9.60 -7.41
CA ILE A 260 -5.11 -9.96 -6.17
C ILE A 260 -4.20 -10.96 -5.47
N HIS A 261 -3.80 -10.60 -4.25
CA HIS A 261 -2.95 -11.42 -3.42
C HIS A 261 -3.81 -12.28 -2.49
N ASN A 262 -3.59 -13.60 -2.50
CA ASN A 262 -4.12 -14.51 -1.48
C ASN A 262 -3.11 -14.62 -0.34
N LEU A 263 -3.58 -14.47 0.90
CA LEU A 263 -2.80 -14.66 2.09
C LEU A 263 -3.22 -15.96 2.77
N GLU A 264 -2.34 -16.94 2.75
CA GLU A 264 -2.50 -18.21 3.46
C GLU A 264 -1.57 -18.25 4.66
N ILE A 265 -2.12 -18.59 5.83
CA ILE A 265 -1.38 -18.76 7.08
C ILE A 265 -1.42 -20.24 7.44
N ARG A 266 -0.30 -20.93 7.29
CA ARG A 266 -0.15 -22.31 7.77
C ARG A 266 0.26 -22.29 9.23
N VAL A 267 -0.47 -23.01 10.06
CA VAL A 267 -0.20 -23.13 11.50
C VAL A 267 -0.13 -24.60 11.90
N LEU A 268 0.93 -24.95 12.63
CA LEU A 268 1.07 -26.23 13.32
C LEU A 268 0.95 -25.95 14.81
N ARG A 269 -0.06 -26.54 15.46
CA ARG A 269 -0.35 -26.30 16.87
C ARG A 269 0.18 -27.39 17.79
N GLY A 270 0.46 -26.99 19.02
CA GLY A 270 0.77 -27.89 20.12
C GLY A 270 -0.49 -28.56 20.65
N GLN A 271 -0.32 -29.39 21.68
CA GLN A 271 -1.47 -29.95 22.39
C GLN A 271 -2.23 -28.83 23.10
N SER A 272 -3.55 -28.81 22.94
CA SER A 272 -4.43 -27.83 23.58
C SER A 272 -4.39 -28.00 25.10
N GLY A 273 -3.91 -26.97 25.80
CA GLY A 273 -3.96 -26.86 27.26
C GLY A 273 -5.16 -26.04 27.74
N SER A 274 -5.35 -25.94 29.06
CA SER A 274 -6.46 -25.15 29.66
C SER A 274 -6.39 -23.64 29.38
N HIS A 275 -5.26 -23.15 28.88
CA HIS A 275 -5.02 -21.74 28.55
C HIS A 275 -4.86 -21.50 27.04
N THR A 276 -5.11 -22.52 26.22
CA THR A 276 -4.96 -22.45 24.76
C THR A 276 -6.31 -22.11 24.13
N ILE A 277 -6.35 -21.10 23.25
CA ILE A 277 -7.57 -20.75 22.53
C ILE A 277 -7.95 -21.84 21.51
N SER A 278 -9.23 -21.95 21.19
CA SER A 278 -9.75 -22.82 20.13
C SER A 278 -9.20 -22.47 18.75
N ASP A 279 -9.37 -23.37 17.78
CA ASP A 279 -8.97 -23.10 16.40
C ASP A 279 -9.81 -21.95 15.82
N GLU A 280 -11.09 -21.89 16.15
CA GLU A 280 -12.00 -20.81 15.74
C GLU A 280 -11.57 -19.46 16.31
N GLU A 281 -11.21 -19.38 17.59
CA GLU A 281 -10.72 -18.16 18.22
C GLU A 281 -9.38 -17.70 17.62
N LEU A 282 -8.48 -18.63 17.31
CA LEU A 282 -7.22 -18.29 16.62
C LEU A 282 -7.49 -17.70 15.23
N VAL A 283 -8.39 -18.32 14.46
CA VAL A 283 -8.81 -17.78 13.16
C VAL A 283 -9.38 -16.37 13.33
N GLN A 284 -10.19 -16.12 14.35
CA GLN A 284 -10.76 -14.79 14.62
C GLN A 284 -9.68 -13.75 14.98
N GLU A 285 -8.72 -14.08 15.83
CA GLU A 285 -7.62 -13.18 16.19
C GLU A 285 -6.74 -12.85 14.98
N LEU A 286 -6.43 -13.84 14.13
CA LEU A 286 -5.68 -13.61 12.89
C LEU A 286 -6.51 -12.78 11.89
N THR A 287 -7.79 -13.09 11.72
CA THR A 287 -8.73 -12.33 10.87
C THR A 287 -8.77 -10.86 11.29
N LYS A 288 -8.81 -10.60 12.60
CA LYS A 288 -8.77 -9.24 13.16
C LYS A 288 -7.43 -8.56 12.92
N PHE A 289 -6.32 -9.25 13.18
CA PHE A 289 -4.98 -8.71 12.97
C PHE A 289 -4.74 -8.31 11.51
N PHE A 290 -5.21 -9.14 10.57
CA PHE A 290 -5.09 -8.90 9.13
C PHE A 290 -6.21 -8.01 8.56
N CYS A 291 -7.05 -7.43 9.41
CA CYS A 291 -8.14 -6.54 9.02
C CYS A 291 -9.05 -7.13 7.93
N VAL A 292 -9.39 -8.42 8.03
CA VAL A 292 -10.22 -9.12 7.05
C VAL A 292 -11.69 -8.69 7.20
N TYR A 293 -12.34 -8.32 6.10
CA TYR A 293 -13.75 -7.93 6.00
C TYR A 293 -14.43 -8.62 4.81
N PRO A 294 -15.78 -8.62 4.70
CA PRO A 294 -16.50 -9.47 3.75
C PRO A 294 -16.05 -9.39 2.29
N ALA A 295 -15.53 -8.25 1.83
CA ALA A 295 -15.08 -8.10 0.45
C ALA A 295 -13.71 -8.75 0.16
N ILE A 296 -12.89 -9.02 1.18
CA ILE A 296 -11.55 -9.62 1.05
C ILE A 296 -11.42 -10.98 1.76
N GLU A 297 -12.48 -11.44 2.44
CA GLU A 297 -12.51 -12.72 3.14
C GLU A 297 -12.14 -13.90 2.24
N ALA A 298 -12.57 -13.88 0.97
CA ALA A 298 -12.26 -14.92 -0.01
C ALA A 298 -10.76 -15.05 -0.34
N TYR A 299 -9.93 -14.06 0.03
CA TYR A 299 -8.48 -14.03 -0.22
C TYR A 299 -7.64 -14.33 1.02
N PHE A 300 -8.28 -14.63 2.14
CA PHE A 300 -7.63 -14.94 3.41
C PHE A 300 -7.93 -16.38 3.83
N GLN A 301 -6.91 -17.12 4.21
CA GLN A 301 -7.10 -18.48 4.69
C GLN A 301 -6.12 -18.82 5.82
N VAL A 302 -6.64 -19.47 6.87
CA VAL A 302 -5.82 -20.13 7.90
C VAL A 302 -5.92 -21.63 7.67
N VAL A 303 -4.77 -22.30 7.57
CA VAL A 303 -4.66 -23.73 7.31
C VAL A 303 -3.94 -24.39 8.49
N PHE A 304 -4.66 -25.24 9.22
CA PHE A 304 -4.09 -26.07 10.28
C PHE A 304 -3.41 -27.27 9.63
N VAL A 305 -2.10 -27.37 9.81
CA VAL A 305 -1.31 -28.46 9.26
C VAL A 305 -0.93 -29.46 10.34
N SER A 306 -0.80 -30.73 9.95
CA SER A 306 -0.49 -31.83 10.87
C SER A 306 1.01 -32.11 11.01
N SER A 307 1.84 -31.59 10.10
CA SER A 307 3.26 -31.93 10.07
C SER A 307 4.16 -30.82 9.51
N PHE A 308 5.47 -30.94 9.78
CA PHE A 308 6.47 -30.06 9.17
C PHE A 308 6.61 -30.25 7.64
N GLN A 309 6.04 -31.30 7.05
CA GLN A 309 6.13 -31.54 5.59
C GLN A 309 5.18 -30.64 4.82
N ASP A 310 4.15 -30.13 5.48
CA ASP A 310 3.11 -29.28 4.89
C ASP A 310 3.57 -27.81 4.75
N PHE A 311 4.80 -27.49 5.18
CA PHE A 311 5.40 -26.17 5.07
C PHE A 311 6.39 -26.09 3.91
N GLU A 312 6.43 -24.93 3.24
CA GLU A 312 7.46 -24.63 2.25
C GLU A 312 8.83 -24.45 2.92
N ARG A 313 9.86 -25.05 2.32
CA ARG A 313 11.21 -25.09 2.89
C ARG A 313 12.24 -24.47 1.96
N SER A 314 13.29 -23.90 2.54
CA SER A 314 14.41 -23.34 1.78
C SER A 314 15.17 -24.46 1.05
N LYS A 315 15.49 -24.24 -0.23
CA LYS A 315 16.18 -25.22 -1.08
C LYS A 315 17.58 -25.60 -0.57
N THR A 316 18.25 -24.66 0.08
CA THR A 316 19.65 -24.81 0.54
C THR A 316 19.78 -25.34 1.95
N GLY A 317 18.81 -25.06 2.83
CA GLY A 317 18.90 -25.38 4.26
C GLY A 317 17.83 -26.33 4.77
N ASN A 318 16.85 -26.71 3.95
CA ASN A 318 15.68 -27.50 4.35
C ASN A 318 14.94 -26.92 5.58
N LYS A 319 15.05 -25.60 5.79
CA LYS A 319 14.40 -24.89 6.90
C LYS A 319 13.05 -24.37 6.45
N VAL A 320 12.03 -24.48 7.30
CA VAL A 320 10.73 -23.84 7.06
C VAL A 320 10.93 -22.33 6.92
N MET A 321 10.46 -21.78 5.81
CA MET A 321 10.51 -20.34 5.55
C MET A 321 9.31 -19.69 6.24
N ARG A 322 9.50 -18.64 7.06
CA ARG A 322 8.37 -17.99 7.74
C ARG A 322 7.49 -17.18 6.80
N PHE A 323 8.05 -16.69 5.70
CA PHE A 323 7.34 -15.95 4.67
C PHE A 323 7.75 -16.48 3.30
N VAL A 324 6.77 -16.70 2.44
CA VAL A 324 6.95 -17.16 1.07
C VAL A 324 6.10 -16.31 0.15
N ASN A 325 6.71 -15.75 -0.89
CA ASN A 325 5.99 -15.07 -1.96
C ASN A 325 6.00 -15.97 -3.20
N ILE A 326 4.83 -16.43 -3.62
CA ILE A 326 4.63 -17.32 -4.77
C ILE A 326 3.96 -16.52 -5.89
N ARG A 327 4.71 -16.30 -6.98
CA ARG A 327 4.13 -15.81 -8.24
C ARG A 327 3.65 -16.99 -9.07
N ARG A 328 2.33 -17.09 -9.30
CA ARG A 328 1.79 -18.08 -10.25
C ARG A 328 1.64 -17.41 -11.62
N PRO A 329 2.38 -17.84 -12.66
CA PRO A 329 2.18 -17.32 -14.01
C PRO A 329 0.78 -17.68 -14.52
N LEU A 330 0.21 -16.81 -15.35
CA LEU A 330 -1.00 -17.09 -16.15
C LEU A 330 -0.83 -18.43 -16.87
N ARG A 331 -1.79 -19.35 -16.69
CA ARG A 331 -1.92 -20.54 -17.53
C ARG A 331 -2.70 -20.20 -18.80
#